data_AF-A0A2N5UK86-F1
#
_entry.id   AF-A0A2N5UK86-F1
#
_cell.length_a   1.000
_cell.length_b   1.000
_cell.length_c   1.000
_cell.angle_alpha   90.00
_cell.angle_beta   90.00
_cell.angle_gamma   90.00
#
_symmetry.space_group_name_H-M   'P 1'
#
loop_
_entity.id
_entity.type
_entity.pdbx_description
1 polymer ?
#
loop_
_entity_poly.entity_id
_entity_poly.type
_entity_poly.pdbx_seq_one_letter_code
_entity_poly.pdbx_strand_id
1 'polypeptide(L)'
;MWSMLTTAPWTIQERAYEVRRDFRNQIVFTIDGATARDLDDALHIPKNDDGTYEVGVYLADVAHFVKPGTALDRKALKQATTVYLVQRSIPMLPPSLSEQFCSLSPVKTN
;
A
#
# COMPACT_ATOMS: atom_id res chain seq x y z
N MET A 1 4.09 18.47 12.86
CA MET A 1 3.91 17.29 13.75
C MET A 1 2.71 16.52 13.23
N TRP A 2 2.87 15.24 12.86
CA TRP A 2 1.91 14.44 12.09
C TRP A 2 0.69 13.95 12.89
N SER A 3 -0.01 14.83 13.63
CA SER A 3 -1.03 14.44 14.63
C SER A 3 -2.38 13.97 14.07
N MET A 4 -2.46 13.63 12.77
CA MET A 4 -3.70 13.18 12.12
C MET A 4 -3.74 11.67 11.86
N LEU A 5 -2.69 10.93 12.19
CA LEU A 5 -2.67 9.47 12.10
C LEU A 5 -3.02 8.90 13.48
N THR A 6 -3.96 7.96 13.50
CA THR A 6 -4.44 7.30 14.72
C THR A 6 -3.29 6.57 15.41
N THR A 7 -3.20 6.70 16.72
CA THR A 7 -2.19 6.03 17.57
C THR A 7 -2.53 4.56 17.86
N ALA A 8 -3.72 4.10 17.51
CA ALA A 8 -4.17 2.71 17.66
C ALA A 8 -3.90 1.89 16.38
N PRO A 9 -3.69 0.56 16.48
CA PRO A 9 -3.60 -0.31 15.31
C PRO A 9 -4.87 -0.19 14.48
N TRP A 10 -4.73 0.24 13.24
CA TRP A 10 -5.83 0.32 12.29
C TRP A 10 -6.18 -1.08 11.77
N THR A 11 -7.47 -1.38 11.69
CA THR A 11 -7.97 -2.64 11.15
C THR A 11 -8.98 -2.35 10.03
N ILE A 12 -9.09 -3.29 9.10
CA ILE A 12 -10.06 -3.21 8.00
C ILE A 12 -11.47 -3.23 8.59
N GLN A 13 -12.28 -2.23 8.25
CA GLN A 13 -13.67 -2.13 8.70
C GLN A 13 -14.56 -3.16 8.00
N GLU A 14 -15.58 -3.68 8.69
CA GLU A 14 -16.46 -4.75 8.17
C GLU A 14 -17.08 -4.41 6.81
N ARG A 15 -17.56 -3.17 6.67
CA ARG A 15 -18.14 -2.65 5.43
C ARG A 15 -17.19 -2.76 4.24
N ALA A 16 -15.87 -2.73 4.45
CA ALA A 16 -14.90 -2.89 3.37
C ALA A 16 -14.99 -4.28 2.71
N TYR A 17 -15.35 -5.33 3.47
CA TYR A 17 -15.54 -6.67 2.94
C TYR A 17 -16.83 -6.81 2.12
N GLU A 18 -17.82 -5.95 2.34
CA GLU A 18 -19.07 -5.94 1.57
C GLU A 18 -18.92 -5.23 0.23
N VAL A 19 -18.07 -4.19 0.16
CA VAL A 19 -17.98 -3.30 -1.02
C VAL A 19 -16.72 -3.53 -1.87
N ARG A 20 -15.77 -4.34 -1.40
CA ARG A 20 -14.54 -4.67 -2.14
C ARG A 20 -14.54 -6.13 -2.54
N ARG A 21 -13.93 -6.42 -3.69
CA ARG A 21 -13.68 -7.79 -4.12
C ARG A 21 -12.53 -8.38 -3.29
N ASP A 22 -12.76 -9.56 -2.74
CA ASP A 22 -11.78 -10.27 -1.91
C ASP A 22 -10.88 -11.16 -2.78
N PHE A 23 -9.57 -10.86 -2.75
CA PHE A 23 -8.53 -11.64 -3.43
C PHE A 23 -7.57 -12.34 -2.45
N ARG A 24 -7.87 -12.36 -1.16
CA ARG A 24 -6.98 -12.93 -0.12
C ARG A 24 -6.70 -14.43 -0.29
N ASN A 25 -7.56 -15.14 -1.01
CA ASN A 25 -7.38 -16.57 -1.32
C ASN A 25 -6.53 -16.83 -2.58
N GLN A 26 -6.08 -15.77 -3.27
CA GLN A 26 -5.21 -15.89 -4.44
C GLN A 26 -3.74 -15.81 -4.03
N ILE A 27 -2.86 -16.41 -4.85
CA ILE A 27 -1.41 -16.23 -4.70
C ILE A 27 -1.05 -14.86 -5.28
N VAL A 28 -0.83 -13.90 -4.38
CA VAL A 28 -0.43 -12.53 -4.70
C VAL A 28 0.97 -12.28 -4.14
N PHE A 29 1.84 -11.64 -4.92
CA PHE A 29 3.24 -11.39 -4.54
C PHE A 29 3.72 -10.02 -5.04
N THR A 30 4.75 -9.47 -4.40
CA THR A 30 5.44 -8.23 -4.82
C THR A 30 6.83 -8.58 -5.37
N ILE A 31 7.43 -7.68 -6.15
CA ILE A 31 8.81 -7.83 -6.67
C ILE A 31 9.54 -6.51 -6.44
N ASP A 32 10.38 -6.48 -5.41
CA ASP A 32 11.02 -5.25 -4.95
C ASP A 32 12.51 -5.44 -4.64
N GLY A 33 13.23 -4.32 -4.52
CA GLY A 33 14.60 -4.35 -4.01
C GLY A 33 14.66 -4.87 -2.57
N ALA A 34 15.74 -5.58 -2.22
CA ALA A 34 15.88 -6.21 -0.90
C ALA A 34 15.78 -5.24 0.31
N THR A 35 15.93 -3.93 0.09
CA THR A 35 15.83 -2.89 1.12
C THR A 35 14.53 -2.08 1.07
N ALA A 36 13.60 -2.41 0.17
CA ALA A 36 12.31 -1.72 0.04
C ALA A 36 11.43 -1.93 1.28
N ARG A 37 10.65 -0.90 1.64
CA ARG A 37 9.76 -0.91 2.81
C ARG A 37 8.34 -0.49 2.47
N ASP A 38 8.22 0.35 1.45
CA ASP A 38 7.04 0.90 0.81
C ASP A 38 6.69 0.07 -0.43
N LEU A 39 6.09 -1.11 -0.21
CA LEU A 39 5.66 -2.01 -1.30
C LEU A 39 4.30 -1.54 -1.81
N ASP A 40 4.29 -0.81 -2.92
CA ASP A 40 3.10 -0.12 -3.41
C ASP A 40 2.28 -0.94 -4.43
N ASP A 41 2.87 -2.00 -4.98
CA ASP A 41 2.26 -2.86 -5.99
C ASP A 41 2.45 -4.37 -5.73
N ALA A 42 1.47 -5.16 -6.18
CA ALA A 42 1.51 -6.61 -6.15
C ALA A 42 0.85 -7.22 -7.39
N LEU A 43 1.17 -8.48 -7.68
CA LEU A 43 0.78 -9.18 -8.90
C LEU A 43 0.19 -10.56 -8.59
N HIS A 44 -0.75 -11.01 -9.43
CA HIS A 44 -1.14 -12.42 -9.54
C HIS A 44 -1.28 -12.83 -11.01
N ILE A 45 -0.87 -14.06 -11.33
CA ILE A 45 -0.91 -14.58 -12.71
C ILE A 45 -1.35 -16.06 -12.74
N PRO A 46 -2.59 -16.40 -12.35
CA PRO A 46 -3.10 -17.76 -12.48
C PRO A 46 -3.37 -18.11 -13.95
N LYS A 47 -3.18 -19.39 -14.28
CA LYS A 47 -3.54 -19.95 -15.57
C LYS A 47 -4.97 -20.48 -15.50
N ASN A 48 -5.79 -20.12 -16.49
CA ASN A 48 -7.17 -20.56 -16.62
C ASN A 48 -7.26 -21.93 -17.30
N ASP A 49 -8.41 -22.59 -17.15
CA ASP A 49 -8.68 -23.93 -17.74
C ASP A 49 -8.63 -23.94 -19.27
N ASP A 50 -8.97 -22.82 -19.91
CA ASP A 50 -8.92 -22.63 -21.36
C ASP A 50 -7.52 -22.33 -21.91
N GLY A 51 -6.50 -22.33 -21.04
CA GLY A 51 -5.11 -22.05 -21.38
C GLY A 51 -4.74 -20.57 -21.40
N THR A 52 -5.70 -19.67 -21.14
CA THR A 52 -5.43 -18.23 -20.96
C THR A 52 -4.86 -17.92 -19.58
N TYR A 53 -4.50 -16.66 -19.33
CA TYR A 53 -4.01 -16.19 -18.04
C TYR A 53 -4.87 -15.01 -17.57
N GLU A 54 -5.21 -15.00 -16.29
CA GLU A 54 -5.68 -13.78 -15.62
C GLU A 54 -4.44 -13.06 -15.06
N VAL A 55 -4.26 -11.79 -15.39
CA VAL A 55 -3.18 -10.96 -14.84
C VAL A 55 -3.82 -9.87 -14.01
N GLY A 56 -3.57 -9.86 -12.70
CA GLY A 56 -3.96 -8.74 -11.84
C GLY A 56 -2.77 -7.94 -11.38
N VAL A 57 -2.98 -6.63 -11.34
CA VAL A 57 -2.07 -5.64 -10.76
C VAL A 57 -2.84 -4.96 -9.63
N TYR A 58 -2.34 -5.11 -8.41
CA TYR A 58 -2.91 -4.55 -7.20
C TYR A 58 -2.04 -3.39 -6.75
N LEU A 59 -2.65 -2.23 -6.50
CA LEU A 59 -1.96 -1.05 -6.02
C LEU A 59 -2.44 -0.71 -4.61
N ALA A 60 -1.53 -0.20 -3.78
CA ALA A 60 -1.85 0.32 -2.46
C ALA A 60 -2.91 1.43 -2.55
N ASP A 61 -3.97 1.33 -1.74
CA ASP A 61 -5.08 2.30 -1.74
C ASP A 61 -4.77 3.53 -0.88
N VAL A 62 -3.77 4.31 -1.30
CA VAL A 62 -3.33 5.54 -0.60
C VAL A 62 -4.48 6.56 -0.49
N ALA A 63 -5.34 6.63 -1.51
CA ALA A 63 -6.50 7.52 -1.54
C ALA A 63 -7.54 7.20 -0.46
N HIS A 64 -7.56 5.98 0.08
CA HIS A 64 -8.34 5.66 1.27
C HIS A 64 -7.96 6.54 2.46
N PHE A 65 -6.66 6.80 2.65
CA PHE A 65 -6.11 7.51 3.81
C PHE A 65 -5.84 8.99 3.55
N VAL A 66 -5.37 9.35 2.34
CA VAL A 66 -5.05 10.73 1.98
C VAL A 66 -6.25 11.37 1.30
N LYS A 67 -7.03 12.17 2.06
CA LYS A 67 -8.21 12.85 1.53
C LYS A 67 -7.89 14.27 1.02
N PRO A 68 -8.48 14.69 -0.12
CA PRO A 68 -8.28 16.03 -0.66
C PRO A 68 -8.54 17.14 0.37
N GLY A 69 -7.69 18.17 0.36
CA GLY A 69 -7.84 19.33 1.24
C GLY A 69 -7.46 19.08 2.70
N THR A 70 -6.99 17.88 3.06
CA THR A 70 -6.45 17.63 4.40
C THR A 70 -5.04 18.22 4.56
N ALA A 71 -4.57 18.33 5.81
CA ALA A 71 -3.19 18.77 6.07
C ALA A 71 -2.17 17.77 5.51
N LEU A 72 -2.50 16.48 5.51
CA LEU A 72 -1.69 15.42 4.93
C LEU A 72 -1.61 15.57 3.40
N ASP A 73 -2.74 15.78 2.73
CA ASP A 73 -2.80 16.03 1.28
C ASP A 73 -1.99 17.26 0.88
N ARG A 74 -2.20 18.41 1.53
CA ARG A 74 -1.39 19.63 1.25
C ARG A 74 0.10 19.40 1.42
N LYS A 75 0.50 18.58 2.40
CA LYS A 75 1.91 18.26 2.63
C LYS A 75 2.45 17.31 1.56
N ALA A 76 1.71 16.26 1.20
CA ALA A 76 2.06 15.36 0.11
C ALA A 76 2.19 16.13 -1.21
N LEU A 77 1.24 17.02 -1.51
CA LEU A 77 1.29 17.92 -2.67
C LEU A 77 2.53 18.82 -2.67
N LYS A 78 2.91 19.37 -1.51
CA LYS A 78 4.12 20.19 -1.38
C LYS A 78 5.41 19.38 -1.58
N GLN A 79 5.44 18.13 -1.14
CA GLN A 79 6.62 17.25 -1.31
C GLN A 79 6.70 16.65 -2.71
N ALA A 80 5.54 16.43 -3.36
CA ALA A 80 5.31 15.85 -4.69
C ALA A 80 5.82 14.42 -4.90
N THR A 81 6.98 14.06 -4.35
CA THR A 81 7.59 12.73 -4.49
C THR A 81 8.48 12.38 -3.30
N THR A 82 8.75 11.09 -3.12
CA THR A 82 9.81 10.62 -2.23
C THR A 82 11.16 10.80 -2.92
N VAL A 83 12.12 11.42 -2.23
CA VAL A 83 13.48 11.59 -2.75
C VAL A 83 14.36 10.48 -2.19
N TYR A 84 14.91 9.63 -3.06
CA TYR A 84 15.83 8.57 -2.68
C TYR A 84 17.28 9.05 -2.83
N LEU A 85 18.01 9.11 -1.72
CA LEU A 85 19.44 9.39 -1.64
C LEU A 85 20.21 8.09 -1.38
N VAL A 86 21.52 8.10 -1.60
CA VAL A 86 22.39 6.92 -1.40
C VAL A 86 22.22 6.27 -0.02
N GLN A 87 22.05 7.07 1.04
CA GLN A 87 21.99 6.58 2.43
C GLN A 87 20.60 6.63 3.07
N ARG A 88 19.62 7.31 2.44
CA ARG A 88 18.30 7.52 3.04
C ARG A 88 17.25 7.95 2.02
N SER A 89 15.98 7.80 2.38
CA SER A 89 14.87 8.42 1.67
C SER A 89 14.32 9.64 2.44
N ILE A 90 13.78 10.61 1.71
CA ILE A 90 12.97 11.71 2.25
C ILE A 90 11.54 11.44 1.78
N PRO A 91 10.67 10.87 2.63
CA PRO A 91 9.40 10.32 2.18
C PRO A 91 8.36 11.42 1.94
N MET A 92 7.56 11.25 0.88
CA MET A 92 6.39 12.09 0.58
C MET A 92 5.31 11.94 1.66
N LEU A 93 5.12 10.71 2.14
CA LEU A 93 4.10 10.34 3.12
C LEU A 93 4.76 9.94 4.45
N PRO A 94 4.04 9.99 5.57
CA PRO A 94 4.55 9.48 6.84
C PRO A 94 4.89 7.98 6.74
N PRO A 95 5.98 7.51 7.36
CA PRO A 95 6.33 6.09 7.39
C PRO A 95 5.24 5.17 7.93
N SER A 96 4.43 5.63 8.89
CA SER A 96 3.28 4.86 9.38
C SER A 96 2.22 4.61 8.31
N LEU A 97 2.16 5.43 7.27
CA LEU A 97 1.26 5.22 6.14
C LEU A 97 1.96 4.44 5.02
N SER A 98 3.14 4.87 4.58
CA SER A 98 3.85 4.23 3.46
C SER A 98 4.43 2.85 3.79
N GLU A 99 4.97 2.65 5.00
CA GLU A 99 5.66 1.40 5.38
C GLU A 99 4.77 0.42 6.19
N GLN A 100 3.59 0.85 6.64
CA GLN A 100 2.71 -0.01 7.46
C GLN A 100 1.31 -0.19 6.87
N PHE A 101 0.56 0.88 6.63
CA PHE A 101 -0.85 0.77 6.21
C PHE A 101 -1.03 0.60 4.69
N CYS A 102 -0.16 1.19 3.90
CA CYS A 102 -0.19 1.11 2.43
C CYS A 102 0.80 0.08 1.88
N SER A 103 1.82 -0.31 2.65
CA SER A 103 2.77 -1.34 2.23
C SER A 103 2.09 -2.70 2.13
N LEU A 104 2.16 -3.34 0.95
CA LEU A 104 1.64 -4.67 0.67
C LEU A 104 2.58 -5.77 1.19
N SER A 105 2.99 -5.63 2.45
CA SER A 105 3.91 -6.56 3.12
C SER A 105 3.26 -7.95 3.31
N PRO A 106 3.99 -9.05 3.08
CA PRO A 106 3.47 -10.38 3.30
C PRO A 106 3.13 -10.60 4.78
N VAL A 107 2.13 -11.43 5.04
CA VAL A 107 1.78 -11.83 6.40
C VAL A 107 2.98 -12.56 7.00
N LYS A 108 3.53 -12.04 8.10
CA LYS A 108 4.58 -12.72 8.84
C LYS A 108 3.98 -13.96 9.49
N THR A 109 4.34 -15.15 9.01
CA THR A 109 4.14 -16.40 9.75
C THR A 109 5.14 -16.42 10.91
N ASN A 110 4.64 -16.34 12.14
CA ASN A 110 5.41 -16.62 13.35
C ASN A 110 5.73 -18.12 13.44
#